data_AF-A0A3B8HF35-F1
#
_entry.id   AF-A0A3B8HF35-F1
#
_cell.length_a   1.000
_cell.length_b   1.000
_cell.length_c   1.000
_cell.angle_alpha   90.00
_cell.angle_beta   90.00
_cell.angle_gamma   90.00
#
_symmetry.space_group_name_H-M   'P 1'
#
loop_
_entity.id
_entity.type
_entity.pdbx_description
1 polymer ?
#
loop_
_entity_poly.entity_id
_entity_poly.type
_entity_poly.pdbx_seq_one_letter_code
_entity_poly.pdbx_strand_id
1 'polypeptide(L)'
;TAYKSPAAVGYPEWASKDDAIVQFGIEYVAPIYNKELVKPEDVPKRYEDLTDPKWKDKIVMPDPSSHATTISWLVGLKEAKIFGTDEAWMRFVKGLAANKPMFVKSWGPTPAPVESGEKLLAISMPKYIITKAPAPLDWARVDTLLGTPRA
;
A
#
# COMPACT_ATOMS: atom_id res chain seq x y z
N THR A 1 -20.17 -31.63 4.70
CA THR A 1 -19.10 -31.23 3.76
C THR A 1 -19.15 -29.73 3.60
N ALA A 2 -18.01 -29.04 3.50
CA ALA A 2 -18.01 -27.60 3.26
C ALA A 2 -18.68 -27.27 1.91
N TYR A 3 -19.44 -26.17 1.85
CA TYR A 3 -20.06 -25.70 0.61
C TYR A 3 -18.99 -25.22 -0.36
N LYS A 4 -19.07 -25.66 -1.62
CA LYS A 4 -18.20 -25.19 -2.71
C LYS A 4 -19.04 -24.37 -3.68
N SER A 5 -18.72 -23.09 -3.82
CA SER A 5 -19.43 -22.18 -4.71
C SER A 5 -19.18 -22.56 -6.18
N PRO A 6 -20.21 -22.73 -7.02
CA PRO A 6 -20.02 -22.87 -8.47
C PRO A 6 -19.29 -21.68 -9.11
N ALA A 7 -19.35 -20.49 -8.49
CA ALA A 7 -18.63 -19.30 -8.97
C ALA A 7 -17.11 -19.37 -8.76
N ALA A 8 -16.62 -20.32 -7.94
CA ALA A 8 -15.19 -20.55 -7.75
C ALA A 8 -14.57 -21.38 -8.89
N VAL A 9 -15.39 -21.91 -9.81
CA VAL A 9 -14.90 -22.63 -10.99
C VAL A 9 -14.08 -21.67 -11.85
N GLY A 10 -12.82 -22.03 -12.12
CA GLY A 10 -11.88 -21.22 -12.90
C GLY A 10 -11.00 -20.29 -12.06
N TYR A 11 -11.17 -20.26 -10.74
CA TYR A 11 -10.23 -19.56 -9.85
C TYR A 11 -8.88 -20.29 -9.86
N PRO A 12 -7.77 -19.55 -9.71
CA PRO A 12 -6.44 -20.17 -9.69
C PRO A 12 -6.27 -21.08 -8.45
N GLU A 13 -5.40 -22.08 -8.55
CA GLU A 13 -5.22 -23.09 -7.49
C GLU A 13 -4.92 -22.46 -6.12
N TRP A 14 -4.12 -21.38 -6.08
CA TRP A 14 -3.79 -20.69 -4.84
C TRP A 14 -5.01 -20.12 -4.12
N ALA A 15 -6.09 -19.81 -4.83
CA ALA A 15 -7.29 -19.21 -4.29
C ALA A 15 -8.21 -20.21 -3.58
N SER A 16 -8.08 -21.51 -3.86
CA SER A 16 -8.99 -22.55 -3.36
C SER A 16 -8.26 -23.65 -2.58
N LYS A 17 -7.07 -23.35 -2.02
CA LYS A 17 -6.31 -24.31 -1.20
C LYS A 17 -7.01 -24.68 0.10
N ASP A 18 -7.85 -23.80 0.63
CA ASP A 18 -8.66 -24.06 1.81
C ASP A 18 -10.01 -24.67 1.40
N ASP A 19 -10.50 -25.62 2.21
CA ASP A 19 -11.70 -26.35 1.87
C ASP A 19 -13.00 -25.55 2.06
N ALA A 20 -12.97 -24.53 2.91
CA ALA A 20 -14.10 -23.67 3.27
C ALA A 20 -13.96 -22.23 2.78
N ILE A 21 -12.74 -21.77 2.47
CA ILE A 21 -12.43 -20.39 2.10
C ILE A 21 -11.92 -20.33 0.66
N VAL A 22 -12.54 -19.46 -0.14
CA VAL A 22 -12.06 -19.13 -1.49
C VAL A 22 -11.56 -17.70 -1.49
N GLN A 23 -10.29 -17.49 -1.84
CA GLN A 23 -9.73 -16.17 -2.05
C GLN A 23 -10.13 -15.64 -3.42
N PHE A 24 -10.53 -14.38 -3.52
CA PHE A 24 -11.06 -13.81 -4.77
C PHE A 24 -10.18 -12.72 -5.39
N GLY A 25 -9.10 -12.33 -4.71
CA GLY A 25 -8.18 -11.36 -5.26
C GLY A 25 -7.01 -11.06 -4.33
N ILE A 26 -6.07 -10.30 -4.85
CA ILE A 26 -4.93 -9.76 -4.10
C ILE A 26 -5.11 -8.25 -4.07
N GLU A 27 -5.16 -7.69 -2.86
CA GLU A 27 -5.10 -6.25 -2.68
C GLU A 27 -3.64 -5.83 -2.52
N TYR A 28 -3.10 -5.24 -3.57
CA TYR A 28 -1.75 -4.66 -3.57
C TYR A 28 -1.71 -3.35 -2.80
N VAL A 29 -0.63 -3.17 -2.05
CA VAL A 29 -0.28 -1.91 -1.39
C VAL A 29 0.84 -1.26 -2.18
N ALA A 30 0.67 0.01 -2.52
CA ALA A 30 1.66 0.82 -3.20
C ALA A 30 1.63 2.26 -2.69
N PRO A 31 2.74 3.01 -2.79
CA PRO A 31 2.68 4.45 -2.66
C PRO A 31 1.92 5.02 -3.86
N ILE A 32 0.87 5.80 -3.59
CA ILE A 32 0.16 6.61 -4.59
C ILE A 32 0.50 8.08 -4.37
N TYR A 33 0.39 8.89 -5.41
CA TYR A 33 0.74 10.31 -5.37
C TYR A 33 -0.21 11.17 -6.19
N ASN A 34 -0.24 12.46 -5.88
CA ASN A 34 -0.94 13.46 -6.70
C ASN A 34 -0.06 13.83 -7.90
N LYS A 35 -0.44 13.41 -9.11
CA LYS A 35 0.35 13.56 -10.34
C LYS A 35 0.37 14.98 -10.91
N GLU A 36 -0.47 15.87 -10.41
CA GLU A 36 -0.47 17.28 -10.79
C GLU A 36 0.44 18.10 -9.87
N LEU A 37 0.66 17.65 -8.63
CA LEU A 37 1.41 18.38 -7.61
C LEU A 37 2.81 17.83 -7.33
N VAL A 38 3.05 16.54 -7.59
CA VAL A 38 4.37 15.92 -7.47
C VAL A 38 5.05 15.93 -8.83
N LYS A 39 6.23 16.54 -8.90
CA LYS A 39 7.02 16.58 -10.13
C LYS A 39 7.49 15.17 -10.51
N PRO A 40 7.58 14.83 -11.81
CA PRO A 40 8.03 13.50 -12.26
C PRO A 40 9.37 13.05 -11.68
N GLU A 41 10.33 13.98 -11.52
CA GLU A 41 11.64 13.73 -10.94
C GLU A 41 11.61 13.46 -9.43
N ASP A 42 10.56 13.92 -8.75
CA ASP A 42 10.39 13.73 -7.31
C ASP A 42 9.68 12.42 -6.96
N VAL A 43 9.01 11.77 -7.92
CA VAL A 43 8.25 10.54 -7.70
C VAL A 43 9.16 9.45 -7.12
N PRO A 44 8.82 8.85 -5.96
CA PRO A 44 9.58 7.74 -5.39
C PRO A 44 9.76 6.59 -6.37
N LYS A 45 10.99 6.08 -6.49
CA LYS A 45 11.31 4.90 -7.34
C LYS A 45 11.67 3.68 -6.49
N ARG A 46 11.99 3.89 -5.22
CA ARG A 46 12.22 2.86 -4.21
C ARG A 46 11.55 3.23 -2.91
N TYR A 47 11.37 2.26 -2.01
CA TYR A 47 10.72 2.51 -0.73
C TYR A 47 11.52 3.49 0.13
N GLU A 48 12.85 3.48 0.06
CA GLU A 48 13.73 4.38 0.80
C GLU A 48 13.49 5.85 0.46
N ASP A 49 13.04 6.16 -0.76
CA ASP A 49 12.75 7.53 -1.19
C ASP A 49 11.55 8.13 -0.42
N LEU A 50 10.71 7.29 0.21
CA LEU A 50 9.63 7.72 1.11
C LEU A 50 10.15 8.27 2.44
N THR A 51 11.43 8.06 2.75
CA THR A 51 12.08 8.57 3.96
C THR A 51 12.71 9.94 3.78
N ASP A 52 12.71 10.48 2.56
CA ASP A 52 13.25 11.81 2.27
C ASP A 52 12.52 12.87 3.10
N PRO A 53 13.23 13.75 3.85
CA PRO A 53 12.62 14.83 4.63
C PRO A 53 11.72 15.78 3.84
N LYS A 54 11.84 15.84 2.51
CA LYS A 54 10.94 16.63 1.66
C LYS A 54 9.48 16.19 1.77
N TRP A 55 9.23 14.95 2.23
CA TRP A 55 7.90 14.37 2.44
C TRP A 55 7.34 14.57 3.84
N LYS A 56 8.07 15.26 4.73
CA LYS A 56 7.59 15.55 6.07
C LYS A 56 6.24 16.26 6.05
N ASP A 57 5.30 15.74 6.83
CA ASP A 57 3.89 16.17 6.95
C ASP A 57 3.07 16.03 5.63
N LYS A 58 3.59 15.34 4.61
CA LYS A 58 2.96 15.19 3.27
C LYS A 58 2.49 13.78 2.93
N ILE A 59 2.63 12.83 3.84
CA ILE A 59 2.22 11.43 3.66
C ILE A 59 0.92 11.18 4.43
N VAL A 60 -0.01 10.42 3.85
CA VAL A 60 -1.12 9.79 4.57
C VAL A 60 -1.03 8.27 4.49
N MET A 61 -1.36 7.57 5.57
CA MET A 61 -1.44 6.11 5.58
C MET A 61 -2.39 5.63 6.68
N PRO A 62 -2.90 4.39 6.64
CA PRO A 62 -3.62 3.85 7.78
C PRO A 62 -2.68 3.65 8.96
N ASP A 63 -3.17 3.82 10.17
CA ASP A 63 -2.38 3.64 11.39
C ASP A 63 -1.93 2.17 11.55
N PRO A 64 -0.62 1.86 11.49
CA PRO A 64 -0.14 0.49 11.63
C PRO A 64 -0.38 -0.11 13.03
N SER A 65 -0.64 0.71 14.06
CA SER A 65 -0.93 0.21 15.41
C SER A 65 -2.35 -0.38 15.54
N SER A 66 -3.26 0.01 14.65
CA SER A 66 -4.68 -0.41 14.70
C SER A 66 -5.18 -1.05 13.41
N HIS A 67 -4.43 -0.96 12.31
CA HIS A 67 -4.83 -1.51 11.01
C HIS A 67 -3.94 -2.69 10.59
N ALA A 68 -4.48 -3.90 10.74
CA ALA A 68 -3.78 -5.17 10.52
C ALA A 68 -3.07 -5.25 9.16
N THR A 69 -3.73 -4.86 8.07
CA THR A 69 -3.12 -4.93 6.73
C THR A 69 -1.91 -4.01 6.59
N THR A 70 -1.88 -2.86 7.26
CA THR A 70 -0.73 -1.94 7.20
C THR A 70 0.47 -2.52 7.93
N ILE A 71 0.28 -3.09 9.12
CA ILE A 71 1.38 -3.73 9.85
C ILE A 71 1.87 -4.98 9.11
N SER A 72 0.96 -5.79 8.54
CA SER A 72 1.33 -6.92 7.69
C SER A 72 2.13 -6.50 6.46
N TRP A 73 1.82 -5.35 5.85
CA TRP A 73 2.62 -4.80 4.75
C TRP A 73 4.03 -4.40 5.20
N LEU A 74 4.16 -3.67 6.32
CA LEU A 74 5.47 -3.27 6.87
C LEU A 74 6.34 -4.49 7.20
N VAL A 75 5.76 -5.51 7.84
CA VAL A 75 6.45 -6.78 8.12
C VAL A 75 6.74 -7.54 6.82
N GLY A 76 5.82 -7.54 5.86
CA GLY A 76 6.03 -8.16 4.55
C GLY A 76 7.25 -7.61 3.81
N LEU A 77 7.50 -6.30 3.89
CA LEU A 77 8.71 -5.69 3.30
C LEU A 77 10.00 -6.23 3.93
N LYS A 78 9.96 -6.53 5.23
CA LYS A 78 11.06 -7.15 5.96
C LYS A 78 11.28 -8.59 5.49
N GLU A 79 10.23 -9.41 5.53
CA GLU A 79 10.29 -10.84 5.22
C GLU A 79 10.63 -11.11 3.75
N ALA A 80 10.18 -10.24 2.84
CA ALA A 80 10.55 -10.27 1.42
C ALA A 80 11.98 -9.75 1.17
N LYS A 81 12.74 -9.38 2.20
CA LYS A 81 14.12 -8.88 2.13
C LYS A 81 14.30 -7.69 1.19
N ILE A 82 13.29 -6.82 1.11
CA ILE A 82 13.30 -5.64 0.22
C ILE A 82 14.49 -4.73 0.52
N PHE A 83 14.86 -4.60 1.79
CA PHE A 83 15.98 -3.77 2.25
C PHE A 83 17.28 -4.56 2.48
N GLY A 84 17.28 -5.87 2.20
CA GLY A 84 18.43 -6.76 2.40
C GLY A 84 18.69 -7.17 3.87
N THR A 85 18.60 -6.25 4.83
CA THR A 85 18.80 -6.54 6.27
C THR A 85 17.72 -5.94 7.17
N ASP A 86 17.58 -6.51 8.38
CA ASP A 86 16.66 -6.03 9.41
C ASP A 86 17.01 -4.60 9.86
N GLU A 87 18.30 -4.25 9.91
CA GLU A 87 18.76 -2.91 10.26
C GLU A 87 18.36 -1.88 9.19
N ALA A 88 18.49 -2.25 7.90
CA ALA A 88 18.09 -1.41 6.79
C ALA A 88 16.56 -1.23 6.75
N TRP A 89 15.80 -2.30 6.99
CA TRP A 89 14.34 -2.23 7.15
C TRP A 89 13.94 -1.32 8.31
N MET A 90 14.58 -1.46 9.48
CA MET A 90 14.30 -0.62 10.65
C MET A 90 14.66 0.85 10.39
N ARG A 91 15.72 1.12 9.63
CA ARG A 91 16.06 2.47 9.16
C ARG A 91 14.95 3.04 8.29
N PHE A 92 14.40 2.25 7.36
CA PHE A 92 13.24 2.66 6.56
C PHE A 92 12.02 2.97 7.43
N VAL A 93 11.64 2.09 8.35
CA VAL A 93 10.47 2.30 9.24
C VAL A 93 10.63 3.58 10.06
N LYS A 94 11.81 3.81 10.64
CA LYS A 94 12.11 5.04 11.38
C LYS A 94 12.09 6.28 10.48
N GLY A 95 12.64 6.18 9.27
CA GLY A 95 12.64 7.27 8.29
C GLY A 95 11.22 7.65 7.83
N LEU A 96 10.38 6.66 7.56
CA LEU A 96 8.97 6.87 7.23
C LEU A 96 8.23 7.56 8.39
N ALA A 97 8.45 7.10 9.63
CA ALA A 97 7.85 7.72 10.80
C ALA A 97 8.35 9.16 11.06
N ALA A 98 9.62 9.46 10.76
CA ALA A 98 10.18 10.80 10.90
C ALA A 98 9.50 11.84 9.98
N ASN A 99 8.90 11.39 8.88
CA ASN A 99 8.07 12.21 8.01
C ASN A 99 6.68 12.53 8.56
N LYS A 100 6.33 12.07 9.77
CA LYS A 100 5.05 12.33 10.46
C LYS A 100 3.82 12.09 9.57
N PRO A 101 3.60 10.85 9.10
CA PRO A 101 2.43 10.55 8.30
C PRO A 101 1.14 10.92 9.04
N MET A 102 0.19 11.50 8.31
CA MET A 102 -1.18 11.58 8.78
C MET A 102 -1.76 10.16 8.84
N PHE A 103 -2.29 9.78 9.99
CA PHE A 103 -2.92 8.48 10.16
C PHE A 103 -4.43 8.52 9.94
N VAL A 104 -4.93 7.52 9.23
CA VAL A 104 -6.36 7.27 9.02
C VAL A 104 -6.74 5.85 9.47
N LYS A 105 -8.04 5.56 9.56
CA LYS A 105 -8.53 4.28 10.12
C LYS A 105 -8.31 3.06 9.21
N SER A 106 -8.25 3.25 7.89
CA SER A 106 -8.14 2.16 6.92
C SER A 106 -7.63 2.70 5.58
N TRP A 107 -7.49 1.84 4.58
CA TRP A 107 -7.08 2.26 3.24
C TRP A 107 -8.11 3.16 2.54
N GLY A 108 -9.42 3.00 2.78
CA GLY A 108 -10.50 3.73 2.09
C GLY A 108 -10.41 5.26 2.15
N PRO A 109 -10.06 5.85 3.31
CA PRO A 109 -9.86 7.30 3.43
C PRO A 109 -8.54 7.84 2.88
N THR A 110 -7.54 6.99 2.59
CA THR A 110 -6.20 7.48 2.17
C THR A 110 -6.17 8.27 0.85
N PRO A 111 -7.06 8.06 -0.14
CA PRO A 111 -7.03 8.85 -1.37
C PRO A 111 -7.40 10.32 -1.16
N ALA A 112 -8.44 10.61 -0.36
CA ALA A 112 -9.04 11.95 -0.30
C ALA A 112 -8.04 13.09 0.05
N PRO A 113 -7.10 12.93 1.01
CA PRO A 113 -6.09 13.96 1.27
C PRO A 113 -5.10 14.15 0.11
N VAL A 114 -4.85 13.11 -0.69
CA VAL A 114 -3.99 13.20 -1.88
C VAL A 114 -4.74 13.84 -3.05
N GLU A 115 -6.01 13.47 -3.23
CA GLU A 115 -6.91 14.05 -4.23
C GLU A 115 -7.05 15.57 -4.04
N SER A 116 -7.20 16.03 -2.79
CA SER A 116 -7.34 17.46 -2.46
C SER A 116 -6.01 18.24 -2.47
N GLY A 117 -4.87 17.54 -2.47
CA GLY A 117 -3.55 18.14 -2.32
C GLY A 117 -3.15 18.48 -0.88
N GLU A 118 -3.97 18.16 0.11
CA GLU A 118 -3.61 18.27 1.54
C GLU A 118 -2.36 17.44 1.88
N LYS A 119 -2.24 16.27 1.23
CA LYS A 119 -1.09 15.39 1.24
C LYS A 119 -0.65 15.14 -0.20
N LEU A 120 0.62 14.80 -0.39
CA LEU A 120 1.17 14.55 -1.73
C LEU A 120 1.33 13.07 -2.03
N LEU A 121 1.51 12.26 -1.00
CA LEU A 121 1.70 10.82 -1.08
C LEU A 121 0.73 10.10 -0.14
N ALA A 122 0.33 8.89 -0.52
CA ALA A 122 -0.27 7.96 0.40
C ALA A 122 0.34 6.57 0.29
N ILE A 123 0.53 5.89 1.42
CA ILE A 123 0.60 4.43 1.40
C ILE A 123 -0.84 3.97 1.24
N SER A 124 -1.16 3.31 0.13
CA SER A 124 -2.54 3.03 -0.27
C SER A 124 -2.64 1.83 -1.21
N MET A 125 -3.80 1.66 -1.85
CA MET A 125 -4.05 0.64 -2.87
C MET A 125 -4.15 1.27 -4.27
N PRO A 126 -3.44 0.74 -5.28
CA PRO A 126 -3.53 1.23 -6.67
C PRO A 126 -4.94 1.24 -7.26
N LYS A 127 -5.85 0.36 -6.79
CA LYS A 127 -7.24 0.33 -7.27
C LYS A 127 -7.96 1.68 -7.13
N TYR A 128 -7.55 2.50 -6.17
CA TYR A 128 -8.15 3.83 -5.99
C TYR A 128 -7.86 4.77 -7.15
N ILE A 129 -6.78 4.59 -7.91
CA ILE A 129 -6.54 5.36 -9.14
C ILE A 129 -7.69 5.18 -10.14
N ILE A 130 -8.23 3.96 -10.22
CA ILE A 130 -9.35 3.64 -11.10
C ILE A 130 -10.68 4.05 -10.46
N THR A 131 -10.94 3.65 -9.21
CA THR A 131 -12.25 3.88 -8.58
C THR A 131 -12.49 5.33 -8.18
N LYS A 132 -11.45 6.17 -8.14
CA LYS A 132 -11.53 7.61 -7.83
C LYS A 132 -11.32 8.49 -9.06
N ALA A 133 -11.19 7.92 -10.25
CA ALA A 133 -11.15 8.70 -11.48
C ALA A 133 -12.35 9.67 -11.54
N PRO A 134 -12.15 10.95 -11.93
CA PRO A 134 -10.96 11.50 -12.60
C PRO A 134 -9.92 12.13 -11.66
N ALA A 135 -9.88 11.80 -10.36
CA ALA A 135 -8.93 12.40 -9.43
C ALA A 135 -7.46 12.24 -9.89
N PRO A 136 -6.56 13.17 -9.55
CA PRO A 136 -5.21 13.25 -10.09
C PRO A 136 -4.24 12.25 -9.43
N LEU A 137 -4.63 10.98 -9.31
CA LEU A 137 -3.84 9.95 -8.68
C LEU A 137 -3.03 9.16 -9.72
N ASP A 138 -1.79 8.82 -9.37
CA ASP A 138 -0.99 7.77 -10.02
C ASP A 138 -0.19 7.03 -8.92
N TRP A 139 0.47 5.92 -9.27
CA TRP A 139 1.26 5.12 -8.33
C TRP A 139 2.75 5.21 -8.61
N ALA A 140 3.52 5.27 -7.52
CA ALA A 140 4.97 5.18 -7.55
C ALA A 140 5.37 3.75 -7.89
N ARG A 141 6.11 3.56 -8.98
CA ARG A 141 6.57 2.27 -9.48
C ARG A 141 7.81 1.82 -8.72
N VAL A 142 7.61 1.46 -7.47
CA VAL A 142 8.62 0.83 -6.60
C VAL A 142 8.87 -0.61 -7.05
N ASP A 143 10.08 -1.11 -6.78
CA ASP A 143 10.60 -2.38 -7.33
C ASP A 143 9.67 -3.60 -7.13
N THR A 144 9.33 -3.91 -5.87
CA THR A 144 8.42 -5.03 -5.54
C THR A 144 7.13 -4.52 -4.94
N LEU A 145 5.99 -4.89 -5.53
CA LEU A 145 4.68 -4.71 -4.93
C LEU A 145 4.31 -5.89 -4.04
N LEU A 146 3.88 -5.58 -2.81
CA LEU A 146 3.31 -6.57 -1.90
C LEU A 146 1.79 -6.43 -1.87
N GLY A 147 1.10 -7.56 -1.72
CA GLY A 147 -0.34 -7.57 -1.59
C GLY A 147 -0.82 -8.67 -0.66
N THR A 148 -1.98 -8.45 -0.06
CA THR A 148 -2.63 -9.45 0.81
C THR A 148 -3.78 -10.11 0.07
N PRO A 149 -3.86 -11.46 0.08
CA PRO A 149 -5.03 -12.16 -0.43
C PRO A 149 -6.30 -11.75 0.32
N ARG A 150 -7.42 -11.72 -0.40
CA ARG A 150 -8.75 -11.47 0.14
C ARG A 150 -9.59 -12.72 -0.02
N ALA A 151 -10.17 -13.14 1.09
CA ALA A 151 -11.19 -14.18 1.20
C ALA A 151 -12.57 -13.54 1.32
#